data_AF-A0A8I1XU40-F1
#
_entry.id   AF-A0A8I1XU40-F1
#
_cell.length_a   1.000
_cell.length_b   1.000
_cell.length_c   1.000
_cell.angle_alpha   90.00
_cell.angle_beta   90.00
_cell.angle_gamma   90.00
#
_symmetry.space_group_name_H-M   'P 1'
#
loop_
_entity.id
_entity.type
_entity.pdbx_description
1 polymer ?
#
loop_
_entity_poly.entity_id
_entity_poly.type
_entity_poly.pdbx_seq_one_letter_code
_entity_poly.pdbx_strand_id
1 'polypeptide(L)' 'MKTLVIVTHPSIEASVINRRWVEELKKYPEKYTIHELHKVYPDGNIDVEKEQASVF' A
#
# COMPACT_ATOMS: atom_id res chain seq x y z
N MET A 1 -3.03 -8.80 15.32
CA MET A 1 -2.99 -9.15 13.89
C MET A 1 -3.39 -7.93 13.11
N LYS A 2 -2.59 -7.51 12.14
CA LYS A 2 -2.90 -6.36 11.26
C LYS A 2 -3.24 -6.87 9.88
N THR A 3 -4.10 -6.16 9.16
CA THR A 3 -4.37 -6.42 7.75
C THR A 3 -3.38 -5.65 6.90
N LEU A 4 -2.62 -6.35 6.06
CA LEU A 4 -1.81 -5.74 5.01
C LEU A 4 -2.71 -5.36 3.83
N VAL A 5 -2.70 -4.08 3.45
CA VAL A 5 -3.44 -3.55 2.31
C VAL A 5 -2.46 -3.10 1.24
N ILE A 6 -2.41 -3.86 0.16
CA ILE A 6 -1.57 -3.57 -1.01
C ILE A 6 -2.34 -2.66 -1.97
N VAL A 7 -1.81 -1.46 -2.22
CA VAL A 7 -2.44 -0.44 -3.08
C VAL A 7 -1.67 -0.35 -4.39
N THR A 8 -2.32 -0.73 -5.49
CA THR A 8 -1.79 -0.65 -6.85
C THR A 8 -2.51 0.44 -7.64
N HIS A 9 -2.04 1.69 -7.53
CA HIS A 9 -2.55 2.81 -8.32
C HIS A 9 -1.39 3.68 -8.84
N PRO A 10 -1.27 3.97 -10.15
CA PRO A 10 -0.13 4.69 -10.73
C PRO A 10 0.08 6.10 -10.16
N SER A 11 -1.00 6.80 -9.82
CA SER A 11 -0.96 8.07 -9.08
C SER A 11 -2.13 8.12 -8.10
N ILE A 12 -1.89 7.74 -6.86
CA ILE A 12 -2.96 7.70 -5.84
C ILE A 12 -3.46 9.12 -5.52
N GLU A 13 -2.60 10.12 -5.66
CA GLU A 13 -2.90 11.53 -5.38
C GLU A 13 -3.99 12.08 -6.31
N ALA A 14 -3.98 11.62 -7.57
CA ALA A 14 -5.00 11.95 -8.57
C ALA A 14 -6.27 11.08 -8.46
N SER A 15 -6.26 10.02 -7.65
CA SER A 15 -7.43 9.16 -7.44
C SER A 15 -8.43 9.82 -6.51
N VAL A 16 -9.73 9.71 -6.80
CA VAL A 16 -10.79 10.21 -5.90
C VAL A 16 -11.18 9.16 -4.87
N ILE A 17 -11.49 7.95 -5.33
CA ILE A 17 -12.02 6.87 -4.47
C ILE A 17 -10.88 6.22 -3.66
N ASN A 18 -9.83 5.73 -4.35
CA ASN A 18 -8.76 4.99 -3.66
C ASN A 18 -7.99 5.88 -2.69
N ARG A 19 -7.80 7.17 -3.01
CA ARG A 19 -7.19 8.13 -2.08
C ARG A 19 -7.97 8.23 -0.78
N ARG A 20 -9.30 8.39 -0.87
CA ARG A 20 -10.17 8.49 0.31
C ARG A 20 -10.15 7.21 1.15
N TRP A 21 -10.12 6.04 0.52
CA TRP A 21 -9.98 4.77 1.26
C TRP A 21 -8.63 4.66 1.96
N VAL A 22 -7.53 4.98 1.27
CA VAL A 22 -6.18 4.96 1.84
C VAL A 22 -6.06 5.94 3.00
N GLU A 23 -6.57 7.16 2.86
CA GLU A 23 -6.59 8.16 3.93
C GLU A 23 -7.38 7.70 5.16
N GLU A 24 -8.52 7.02 4.97
CA GLU A 24 -9.31 6.50 6.08
C GLU A 24 -8.59 5.35 6.80
N LEU A 25 -8.03 4.39 6.04
CA LEU A 25 -7.34 3.24 6.63
C LEU A 25 -6.07 3.66 7.37
N LYS A 26 -5.35 4.68 6.89
CA LYS A 26 -4.17 5.25 7.56
C LYS A 26 -4.45 5.79 8.97
N LYS A 27 -5.72 6.07 9.32
CA LYS A 27 -6.12 6.49 10.68
C LYS A 27 -6.04 5.38 11.71
N TYR A 28 -5.97 4.11 11.29
CA TYR A 28 -5.95 2.95 12.19
C TYR A 28 -4.68 2.10 11.98
N PRO A 29 -3.48 2.65 12.27
CA PRO A 29 -2.20 1.96 12.06
C PRO A 29 -2.04 0.71 12.96
N GLU A 30 -2.82 0.59 14.02
CA GLU A 30 -2.90 -0.60 14.87
C GLU A 30 -3.64 -1.76 14.20
N LYS A 31 -4.47 -1.47 13.18
CA LYS A 31 -5.25 -2.46 12.42
C LYS A 31 -4.72 -2.71 11.02
N TYR A 32 -4.14 -1.69 10.37
CA TYR A 32 -3.74 -1.76 8.97
C TYR A 32 -2.28 -1.39 8.75
N THR A 33 -1.66 -2.10 7.81
CA THR A 33 -0.40 -1.70 7.18
C THR A 33 -0.69 -1.38 5.73
N ILE A 34 -0.42 -0.14 5.30
CA ILE A 34 -0.68 0.30 3.92
C ILE A 34 0.61 0.24 3.13
N HIS A 35 0.61 -0.50 2.03
CA HIS A 35 1.76 -0.67 1.14
C HIS A 35 1.41 -0.21 -0.28
N GLU A 36 1.96 0.94 -0.69
CA GLU A 36 1.67 1.56 -1.99
C GLU A 36 2.72 1.15 -3.04
N LEU A 37 2.43 0.12 -3.83
CA LEU A 37 3.42 -0.54 -4.70
C LEU A 37 4.06 0.39 -5.73
N HIS A 38 3.29 1.29 -6.36
CA HIS A 38 3.85 2.23 -7.34
C HIS A 38 4.78 3.29 -6.73
N LYS A 39 4.68 3.57 -5.42
CA LYS A 39 5.63 4.44 -4.73
C LYS A 39 6.93 3.72 -4.41
N VAL A 40 6.83 2.43 -4.07
CA VAL A 40 7.98 1.60 -3.71
C VAL A 40 8.76 1.14 -4.95
N TYR A 41 8.03 0.77 -6.01
CA TYR A 41 8.56 0.29 -7.29
C TYR A 41 8.03 1.17 -8.43
N PRO A 42 8.51 2.42 -8.58
CA PRO A 42 8.06 3.31 -9.65
C PRO A 42 8.41 2.80 -11.06
N ASP A 43 9.43 1.94 -11.17
CA ASP A 43 9.87 1.28 -12.40
C ASP A 43 9.21 -0.10 -12.62
N GLY A 44 8.38 -0.56 -11.68
CA GLY A 44 7.70 -1.85 -11.73
C GLY A 44 8.59 -3.07 -11.43
N ASN A 45 9.84 -2.88 -11.04
CA ASN A 45 10.74 -3.99 -10.71
C ASN A 45 10.54 -4.46 -9.27
N ILE A 46 9.58 -5.37 -9.07
CA ILE A 46 9.20 -5.87 -7.75
C ILE A 46 10.30 -6.78 -7.17
N ASP A 47 10.71 -6.51 -5.93
CA ASP A 47 11.57 -7.37 -5.14
C ASP A 47 10.74 -8.48 -4.46
N VAL A 48 10.76 -9.66 -5.06
CA VAL A 48 9.94 -10.80 -4.62
C VAL A 48 10.28 -11.24 -3.19
N GLU A 49 11.56 -11.35 -2.84
CA GLU A 49 11.98 -11.81 -1.52
C GLU A 49 11.55 -10.82 -0.44
N LYS A 50 11.69 -9.53 -0.71
CA LYS A 50 11.25 -8.48 0.20
C LYS A 50 9.74 -8.47 0.41
N GLU A 51 8.95 -8.61 -0.65
CA GLU A 51 7.48 -8.62 -0.55
C GLU A 51 6.98 -9.86 0.19
N GLN A 52 7.62 -11.02 0.00
CA GLN A 52 7.31 -12.25 0.73
C GLN A 52 7.77 -12.21 2.19
N ALA A 53 8.89 -11.53 2.49
CA ALA A 53 9.37 -11.34 3.86
C ALA A 53 8.57 -10.28 4.63
N SER A 54 7.87 -9.38 3.94
CA SER A 54 7.01 -8.33 4.52
C SER A 54 5.70 -8.86 5.11
N VAL A 55 5.63 -10.15 5.42
CA VAL A 55 4.56 -10.79 6.18
C VAL A 55 4.73 -10.40 7.66
N PHE A 56 4.09 -9.29 8.07
CA PHE A 56 4.04 -8.80 9.45
C PHE A 56 2.90 -9.43 10.26
#